data_AF-A0A0M0T2T4-F1
#
_entry.id   AF-A0A0M0T2T4-F1
#
_cell.length_a   1.000
_cell.length_b   1.000
_cell.length_c   1.000
_cell.angle_alpha   90.00
_cell.angle_beta   90.00
_cell.angle_gamma   90.00
#
_symmetry.space_group_name_H-M   'P 1'
#
loop_
_entity.id
_entity.type
_entity.pdbx_description
1 polymer ?
#
loop_
_entity_poly.entity_id
_entity_poly.type
_entity_poly.pdbx_seq_one_letter_code
_entity_poly.pdbx_strand_id
1 'polypeptide(L)'
;MSHTHKTVYSISSATRTRNNNNIAILKVFFNYLVEEEFIEELSNLMRRIKSLKEEKRVNITFIDDEVKQIITDVEEETYANV
;
A
#
# COMPACT_ATOMS: atom_id res chain seq x y z
N MET A 1 -6.61 18.85 -17.38
CA MET A 1 -5.30 18.18 -17.18
C MET A 1 -5.33 17.21 -15.97
N SER A 2 -6.40 16.44 -15.74
CA SER A 2 -6.69 15.80 -14.43
C SER A 2 -6.57 14.27 -14.40
N HIS A 3 -6.83 13.58 -15.51
CA HIS A 3 -6.98 12.11 -15.50
C HIS A 3 -5.64 11.35 -15.54
N THR A 4 -4.72 11.77 -16.41
CA THR A 4 -3.43 11.09 -16.62
C THR A 4 -2.54 11.12 -15.38
N HIS A 5 -2.58 12.20 -14.59
CA HIS A 5 -1.80 12.33 -13.37
C HIS A 5 -2.26 11.35 -12.28
N LYS A 6 -3.57 11.15 -12.11
CA LYS A 6 -4.14 10.22 -11.11
C LYS A 6 -3.76 8.76 -11.43
N THR A 7 -3.82 8.34 -12.69
CA THR A 7 -3.48 6.98 -13.12
C THR A 7 -1.99 6.67 -12.94
N VAL A 8 -1.10 7.62 -13.25
CA VAL A 8 0.35 7.42 -13.04
C VAL A 8 0.69 7.29 -11.55
N TYR A 9 0.03 8.07 -10.69
CA TYR A 9 0.25 7.98 -9.24
C TYR A 9 -0.23 6.66 -8.64
N SER A 10 -1.43 6.17 -9.01
CA SER A 10 -1.94 4.88 -8.49
C SER A 10 -1.06 3.69 -8.90
N ILE A 11 -0.51 3.72 -10.11
CA ILE A 11 0.45 2.72 -10.58
C ILE A 11 1.76 2.81 -9.78
N SER A 12 2.25 4.02 -9.50
CA SER A 12 3.47 4.25 -8.73
C SER A 12 3.36 3.80 -7.27
N SER A 13 2.18 3.92 -6.64
CA SER A 13 1.94 3.47 -5.27
C SER A 13 1.82 1.95 -5.23
N ALA A 14 1.05 1.33 -6.12
CA ALA A 14 0.90 -0.11 -6.22
C ALA A 14 2.24 -0.83 -6.46
N THR A 15 3.08 -0.28 -7.35
CA THR A 15 4.43 -0.81 -7.63
C THR A 15 5.33 -0.76 -6.39
N ARG A 16 5.20 0.30 -5.58
CA ARG A 16 5.98 0.45 -4.35
C ARG A 16 5.54 -0.52 -3.26
N THR A 17 4.24 -0.70 -3.07
CA THR A 17 3.68 -1.72 -2.16
C THR A 17 4.19 -3.11 -2.54
N ARG A 18 4.14 -3.45 -3.84
CA ARG A 18 4.68 -4.71 -4.36
C ARG A 18 6.18 -4.86 -4.07
N ASN A 19 6.97 -3.81 -4.29
CA ASN A 19 8.41 -3.85 -4.02
C ASN A 19 8.71 -4.02 -2.52
N ASN A 20 7.98 -3.34 -1.63
CA ASN A 20 8.13 -3.50 -0.19
C ASN A 20 7.75 -4.91 0.28
N ASN A 21 6.69 -5.51 -0.29
CA ASN A 21 6.33 -6.90 -0.02
C ASN A 21 7.45 -7.86 -0.46
N ASN A 22 8.02 -7.66 -1.65
CA ASN A 22 9.14 -8.47 -2.12
C ASN A 22 10.37 -8.34 -1.19
N ILE A 23 10.70 -7.13 -0.75
CA ILE A 23 11.78 -6.88 0.22
C ILE A 23 11.51 -7.63 1.54
N ALA A 24 10.26 -7.65 2.01
CA ALA A 24 9.89 -8.36 3.24
C ALA A 24 10.08 -9.88 3.11
N ILE A 25 9.62 -10.47 2.01
CA ILE A 25 9.80 -11.91 1.74
C ILE A 25 11.29 -12.26 1.69
N LEU A 26 12.09 -11.47 0.99
CA LEU A 26 13.53 -11.70 0.90
C LEU A 26 14.22 -11.58 2.26
N LYS A 27 13.80 -10.63 3.11
CA LYS A 27 14.34 -10.52 4.48
C LYS A 27 14.10 -11.78 5.29
N VAL A 28 12.88 -12.31 5.25
CA VAL A 28 12.54 -13.55 5.95
C VAL A 28 13.40 -14.69 5.44
N PHE A 29 13.52 -14.84 4.12
CA PHE A 29 14.35 -15.90 3.53
C PHE A 29 15.82 -15.82 3.93
N PHE A 30 16.45 -14.64 3.84
CA PHE A 30 17.86 -14.49 4.21
C PHE A 30 18.10 -14.60 5.72
N ASN A 31 17.14 -14.21 6.55
CA ASN A 31 17.24 -14.43 7.99
C ASN A 31 17.16 -15.92 8.32
N TYR A 32 16.27 -16.65 7.66
CA TYR A 32 16.20 -18.11 7.78
C TYR A 32 17.54 -18.77 7.41
N LEU A 33 18.21 -18.33 6.34
CA LEU A 33 19.54 -18.85 6.00
C LEU A 33 20.61 -18.56 7.06
N VAL A 34 20.49 -17.46 7.79
CA VAL A 34 21.38 -17.15 8.93
C VAL A 34 21.04 -18.04 10.14
N GLU A 35 19.75 -18.24 10.43
CA GLU A 35 19.27 -19.06 11.55
C GLU A 35 19.67 -20.53 11.40
N GLU A 36 19.64 -21.05 10.17
CA GLU A 36 20.07 -22.42 9.85
C GLU A 36 21.59 -22.52 9.59
N GLU A 37 22.36 -21.48 9.90
CA GLU A 37 23.82 -21.43 9.79
C GLU A 37 24.37 -21.67 8.36
N PHE A 38 23.54 -21.51 7.32
CA PHE A 38 24.00 -21.59 5.92
C PHE A 38 24.88 -20.39 5.54
N ILE A 39 24.66 -19.22 6.16
CA ILE A 39 25.45 -18.00 5.96
C ILE A 39 25.68 -17.27 7.29
N GLU A 40 26.79 -16.55 7.40
CA GLU A 40 27.04 -15.66 8.55
C GLU A 40 26.12 -14.43 8.53
N GLU A 41 25.78 -13.90 9.71
CA GLU A 41 24.94 -12.70 9.84
C GLU A 41 25.53 -11.48 9.10
N LEU A 42 26.85 -11.33 9.11
CA LEU A 42 27.54 -10.24 8.41
C LEU A 42 27.39 -10.34 6.88
N SER A 43 27.19 -11.56 6.38
CA SER A 43 27.02 -11.91 4.97
C SER A 43 25.56 -11.83 4.50
N ASN A 44 24.62 -11.54 5.40
CA ASN A 44 23.22 -11.33 5.05
C ASN A 44 23.04 -10.07 4.18
N LEU A 45 22.78 -10.28 2.88
CA LEU A 45 22.58 -9.21 1.89
C LEU A 45 21.41 -8.29 2.24
N MET A 46 20.39 -8.81 2.92
CA MET A 46 19.18 -8.08 3.28
C MET A 46 19.36 -7.19 4.53
N ARG A 47 20.45 -7.36 5.30
CA ARG A 47 20.72 -6.65 6.57
C ARG A 47 20.69 -5.13 6.42
N ARG A 48 21.14 -4.60 5.28
CA ARG A 48 21.24 -3.14 5.03
C ARG A 48 20.08 -2.59 4.18
N ILE A 49 19.23 -3.45 3.63
CA ILE A 49 18.16 -3.05 2.72
C ILE A 49 16.95 -2.57 3.53
N LYS A 50 16.53 -1.32 3.28
CA LYS A 50 15.36 -0.70 3.91
C LYS A 50 14.18 -0.69 2.96
N SER A 51 12.98 -0.65 3.51
CA SER A 51 11.75 -0.44 2.75
C SER A 51 11.76 0.93 2.09
N LEU A 52 11.11 1.03 0.93
CA LEU A 52 10.91 2.28 0.21
C LEU A 52 9.96 3.17 1.01
N LYS A 53 10.36 4.43 1.25
CA LYS A 53 9.55 5.40 1.99
C LYS A 53 8.23 5.67 1.26
N GLU A 54 7.15 5.74 2.03
CA GLU A 54 5.88 6.26 1.54
C GLU A 54 5.85 7.79 1.71
N GLU A 55 5.71 8.54 0.62
CA GLU A 55 5.09 9.85 0.73
C GLU A 55 3.61 9.61 1.08
N LYS A 56 3.29 9.68 2.38
CA LYS A 56 1.91 9.80 2.85
C LYS A 56 1.40 11.18 2.44
N ARG A 57 0.99 11.32 1.18
CA ARG A 57 0.08 12.42 0.81
C ARG A 57 -1.31 11.94 1.20
N VAL A 58 -1.88 12.56 2.24
CA VAL A 58 -3.31 12.44 2.52
C VAL A 58 -3.98 12.91 1.24
N ASN A 59 -4.56 11.97 0.49
CA ASN A 59 -5.32 12.33 -0.69
C ASN A 59 -6.55 13.04 -0.15
N ILE A 60 -6.57 14.38 -0.22
CA ILE A 60 -7.73 15.19 0.12
C ILE A 60 -8.73 14.91 -1.01
N THR A 61 -9.49 13.85 -0.85
CA THR A 61 -10.59 13.50 -1.73
C THR A 61 -11.65 12.97 -0.79
N PHE A 62 -12.87 13.52 -0.91
CA PHE A 62 -13.94 13.40 0.06
C PHE A 62 -13.77 14.32 1.27
N ILE A 63 -13.85 15.63 1.02
CA ILE A 63 -14.16 16.58 2.10
C ILE A 63 -15.55 16.20 2.64
N ASP A 64 -15.79 16.37 3.94
CA ASP A 64 -17.05 15.96 4.60
C ASP A 64 -18.31 16.40 3.84
N ASP A 65 -18.27 17.57 3.20
CA ASP A 65 -19.35 18.10 2.36
C ASP A 65 -19.61 17.25 1.09
N GLU A 66 -18.56 16.77 0.42
CA GLU A 66 -18.67 15.87 -0.74
C GLU A 66 -19.19 14.49 -0.31
N VAL A 67 -18.75 13.98 0.85
CA VAL A 67 -19.25 12.72 1.44
C VAL A 67 -20.73 12.84 1.74
N LYS A 68 -21.14 13.94 2.36
CA LYS A 68 -22.53 14.21 2.75
C LYS A 68 -23.42 14.26 1.52
N GLN A 69 -22.98 14.88 0.44
CA GLN A 69 -23.71 14.91 -0.82
C GLN A 69 -23.87 13.51 -1.41
N ILE A 70 -22.80 12.71 -1.46
CA ILE A 70 -22.86 11.31 -1.95
C ILE A 70 -23.82 10.45 -1.12
N ILE A 71 -23.79 10.58 0.21
CA ILE A 71 -24.71 9.84 1.10
C ILE A 71 -26.16 10.28 0.88
N THR A 72 -26.40 11.57 0.66
CA THR A 72 -27.75 12.12 0.49
C THR A 72 -28.33 11.79 -0.90
N ASP A 73 -27.48 11.65 -1.92
CA ASP A 73 -27.89 11.33 -3.29
C ASP A 73 -28.16 9.82 -3.52
N VAL A 74 -27.82 8.95 -2.56
CA VAL A 74 -28.21 7.54 -2.60
C VAL A 74 -29.64 7.41 -2.07
N GLU A 75 -30.60 7.15 -2.95
CA GLU A 75 -31.99 6.90 -2.57
C GLU A 75 -32.09 5.71 -1.60
N GLU A 76 -32.66 5.94 -0.42
CA GLU A 76 -32.96 4.89 0.55
C GLU A 76 -34.11 4.02 0.03
N GLU A 77 -33.81 2.98 -0.74
CA GLU A 77 -34.77 1.89 -0.98
C GLU A 77 -35.04 1.17 0.34
N THR A 78 -36.02 1.65 1.09
CA THR A 78 -36.52 0.97 2.27
C THR A 78 -37.32 -0.24 1.79
N TYR A 79 -36.69 -1.42 1.84
CA TYR A 79 -37.40 -2.68 1.70
C TYR A 79 -38.32 -2.87 2.91
N ALA A 80 -39.55 -2.36 2.82
CA ALA A 80 -40.61 -2.70 3.75
C ALA A 80 -41.01 -4.15 3.47
N ASN A 81 -40.71 -5.05 4.40
CA ASN A 81 -41.26 -6.40 4.36
C ASN A 81 -42.77 -6.29 4.67
N VAL A 82 -43.60 -6.38 3.65
CA VAL A 82 -45.07 -6.58 3.78
C VAL A 82 -45.35 -8.06 3.92
#